data_AF-A0A968INE9-F1
#
_entry.id   AF-A0A968INE9-F1
#
_cell.length_a   1.000
_cell.length_b   1.000
_cell.length_c   1.000
_cell.angle_alpha   90.00
_cell.angle_beta   90.00
_cell.angle_gamma   90.00
#
_symmetry.space_group_name_H-M   'P 1'
#
loop_
_entity.id
_entity.type
_entity.pdbx_description
1 polymer ?
#
loop_
_entity_poly.entity_id
_entity_poly.type
_entity_poly.pdbx_seq_one_letter_code
_entity_poly.pdbx_strand_id
1 'polypeptide(L)'
;MSRKIENLLHKVLLEEGKMEYSLYKHELEEHIDYWYEGLKADRDDFVFVVTENSGHVAMVLIMPDKTVFVNEAARAKLAEFWQSNYSTNLQRLILMIAEELANDSLFVNGVKTVDHKPPKRMWGKARL
;
A
#
# COMPACT_ATOMS: atom_id res chain seq x y z
N MET A 1 -3.61 8.37 20.60
CA MET A 1 -4.46 8.10 19.43
C MET A 1 -3.91 6.91 18.65
N SER A 2 -2.64 6.98 18.21
CA SER A 2 -1.90 5.91 17.53
C SER A 2 -2.14 4.49 18.08
N ARG A 3 -2.02 4.22 19.40
CA ARG A 3 -2.26 2.88 19.97
C ARG A 3 -3.66 2.27 19.71
N LYS A 4 -4.70 3.10 19.54
CA LYS A 4 -6.05 2.60 19.17
C LYS A 4 -6.09 2.21 17.69
N ILE A 5 -5.50 3.04 16.84
CA ILE A 5 -5.36 2.80 15.40
C ILE A 5 -4.51 1.56 15.15
N GLU A 6 -3.38 1.42 15.85
CA GLU A 6 -2.50 0.24 15.79
C GLU A 6 -3.26 -1.06 16.08
N ASN A 7 -4.03 -1.11 17.17
CA ASN A 7 -4.85 -2.28 17.52
C ASN A 7 -5.93 -2.58 16.45
N LEU A 8 -6.53 -1.53 15.88
CA LEU A 8 -7.52 -1.68 14.81
C LEU A 8 -6.88 -2.23 13.54
N LEU A 9 -5.74 -1.68 13.12
CA LEU A 9 -4.97 -2.13 11.97
C LEU A 9 -4.49 -3.58 12.15
N HIS A 10 -4.07 -3.96 13.36
CA HIS A 10 -3.75 -5.34 13.68
C HIS A 10 -4.94 -6.28 13.39
N LYS A 11 -6.12 -5.96 13.91
CA LYS A 11 -7.33 -6.76 13.68
C LYS A 11 -7.71 -6.83 12.20
N VAL A 12 -7.65 -5.71 11.50
CA VAL A 12 -8.09 -5.64 10.10
C VAL A 12 -7.09 -6.30 9.16
N LEU A 13 -5.78 -6.04 9.32
CA LEU A 13 -4.77 -6.46 8.35
C LEU A 13 -4.18 -7.84 8.67
N LEU A 14 -4.11 -8.24 9.95
CA LEU A 14 -3.50 -9.52 10.36
C LEU A 14 -4.52 -10.57 10.80
N GLU A 15 -5.68 -10.16 11.31
CA GLU A 15 -6.74 -11.08 11.79
C GLU A 15 -7.95 -11.12 10.84
N GLU A 16 -7.74 -10.73 9.58
CA GLU A 16 -8.75 -10.77 8.50
C GLU A 16 -10.01 -9.92 8.76
N GLY A 17 -9.95 -8.92 9.65
CA GLY A 17 -11.07 -8.02 9.92
C GLY A 17 -11.59 -7.31 8.66
N LYS A 18 -12.89 -6.98 8.65
CA LYS A 18 -13.52 -6.35 7.48
C LYS A 18 -13.06 -4.92 7.27
N MET A 19 -12.87 -4.54 6.02
CA MET A 19 -12.62 -3.17 5.60
C MET A 19 -13.89 -2.54 5.02
N GLU A 20 -13.95 -1.22 5.06
CA GLU A 20 -15.14 -0.45 4.70
C GLU A 20 -15.01 0.10 3.28
N TYR A 21 -15.89 -0.32 2.37
CA TYR A 21 -15.83 0.11 0.97
C TYR A 21 -16.25 1.56 0.79
N SER A 22 -17.20 2.04 1.61
CA SER A 22 -17.61 3.44 1.58
C SER A 22 -16.46 4.39 1.95
N LEU A 23 -15.56 3.97 2.83
CA LEU A 23 -14.35 4.71 3.19
C LEU A 23 -13.36 4.78 2.01
N TYR A 24 -13.13 3.67 1.29
CA TYR A 24 -12.35 3.68 0.04
C TYR A 24 -12.90 4.71 -0.96
N LYS A 25 -14.22 4.70 -1.17
CA LYS A 25 -14.90 5.64 -2.10
C LYS A 25 -14.71 7.10 -1.70
N HIS A 26 -14.66 7.37 -0.40
CA HIS A 26 -14.58 8.73 0.11
C HIS A 26 -13.15 9.27 0.15
N GLU A 27 -12.17 8.45 0.53
CA GLU A 27 -10.82 8.92 0.85
C GLU A 27 -9.73 8.48 -0.13
N LEU A 28 -9.96 7.42 -0.93
CA LEU A 28 -8.88 6.81 -1.73
C LEU A 28 -9.12 6.87 -3.24
N GLU A 29 -10.38 6.77 -3.68
CA GLU A 29 -10.70 6.62 -5.11
C GLU A 29 -10.24 7.80 -5.98
N GLU A 30 -10.32 9.03 -5.49
CA GLU A 30 -9.93 10.21 -6.27
C GLU A 30 -8.42 10.38 -6.44
N HIS A 31 -7.60 9.67 -5.64
CA HIS A 31 -6.14 9.79 -5.64
C HIS A 31 -5.41 8.69 -6.43
N ILE A 32 -6.15 7.72 -6.99
CA ILE A 32 -5.58 6.57 -7.71
C ILE A 32 -4.64 6.99 -8.83
N ASP A 33 -5.03 7.98 -9.64
CA ASP A 33 -4.20 8.45 -10.76
C ASP A 33 -2.91 9.12 -10.27
N TYR A 34 -2.95 9.84 -9.16
CA TYR A 34 -1.77 10.46 -8.56
C TYR A 34 -0.76 9.40 -8.08
N TRP A 35 -1.22 8.40 -7.33
CA TRP A 35 -0.36 7.32 -6.86
C TRP A 35 0.16 6.43 -7.98
N TYR A 36 -0.63 6.24 -9.04
CA TYR A 36 -0.19 5.51 -10.24
C TYR A 36 0.98 6.19 -10.96
N GLU A 37 0.93 7.52 -11.11
CA GLU A 37 2.07 8.24 -11.69
C GLU A 37 3.31 8.19 -10.79
N GLY A 38 3.14 8.24 -9.47
CA GLY A 38 4.22 7.99 -8.50
C GLY A 38 4.86 6.61 -8.66
N LEU A 39 4.05 5.55 -8.69
CA LEU A 39 4.50 4.17 -8.94
C LEU A 39 5.37 4.07 -10.20
N LYS A 40 4.95 4.73 -11.29
CA LYS A 40 5.70 4.72 -12.56
C LYS A 40 7.01 5.48 -12.47
N ALA A 41 6.99 6.65 -11.83
CA ALA A 41 8.17 7.49 -11.66
C ALA A 41 9.24 6.76 -10.84
N ASP A 42 8.83 6.14 -9.74
CA ASP A 42 9.72 5.43 -8.83
C ASP A 42 10.07 4.02 -9.30
N ARG A 43 9.35 3.49 -10.29
CA ARG A 43 9.49 2.12 -10.82
C ARG A 43 9.26 1.08 -9.73
N ASP A 44 8.19 1.26 -8.97
CA ASP A 44 7.77 0.28 -7.97
C ASP A 44 7.02 -0.87 -8.62
N ASP A 45 7.09 -2.05 -7.99
CA ASP A 45 6.39 -3.23 -8.46
C ASP A 45 4.88 -3.13 -8.16
N PHE A 46 4.53 -2.41 -7.10
CA PHE A 46 3.17 -1.97 -6.77
C PHE A 46 3.24 -0.86 -5.71
N VAL A 47 2.13 -0.14 -5.54
CA VAL A 47 1.91 0.80 -4.43
C VAL A 47 0.68 0.36 -3.67
N PHE A 48 0.69 0.50 -2.34
CA PHE A 48 -0.51 0.33 -1.55
C PHE A 48 -0.69 1.48 -0.56
N VAL A 49 -1.96 1.76 -0.24
CA VAL A 49 -2.36 2.84 0.66
C VAL A 49 -3.34 2.27 1.67
N VAL A 50 -3.20 2.70 2.92
CA VAL A 50 -4.11 2.34 4.02
C VAL A 50 -4.59 3.63 4.69
N THR A 51 -5.88 3.70 4.96
CA THR A 51 -6.49 4.79 5.73
C THR A 51 -7.36 4.24 6.87
N GLU A 52 -7.57 5.07 7.88
CA GLU A 52 -8.47 4.83 9.00
C GLU A 52 -9.29 6.08 9.28
N ASN A 53 -10.60 5.90 9.43
CA ASN A 53 -11.48 6.97 9.88
C ASN A 53 -12.58 6.42 10.78
N SER A 54 -12.69 6.99 11.98
CA SER A 54 -13.77 6.70 12.92
C SER A 54 -13.96 5.22 13.27
N GLY A 55 -12.87 4.45 13.27
CA GLY A 55 -12.85 3.00 13.56
C GLY A 55 -12.99 2.12 12.32
N HIS A 56 -13.07 2.70 11.13
CA HIS A 56 -13.15 1.98 9.86
C HIS A 56 -11.83 2.07 9.12
N VAL A 57 -11.47 1.00 8.41
CA VAL A 57 -10.21 0.91 7.64
C VAL A 57 -10.54 0.64 6.18
N ALA A 58 -9.79 1.26 5.27
CA ALA A 58 -9.81 0.96 3.86
C ALA A 58 -8.39 0.80 3.33
N MET A 59 -8.25 0.00 2.28
CA MET A 59 -6.96 -0.26 1.63
C MET A 59 -7.13 -0.28 0.12
N VAL A 60 -6.13 0.23 -0.60
CA VAL A 60 -6.02 0.04 -2.05
C VAL A 60 -4.61 -0.41 -2.41
N LEU A 61 -4.50 -1.24 -3.44
CA LEU A 61 -3.23 -1.65 -4.05
C LEU A 61 -3.33 -1.42 -5.56
N ILE A 62 -2.32 -0.77 -6.13
CA ILE A 62 -2.27 -0.38 -7.55
C ILE A 62 -1.05 -1.05 -8.19
N MET A 63 -1.28 -1.69 -9.34
CA MET A 63 -0.29 -2.38 -10.14
C MET A 63 0.26 -1.51 -11.28
N PRO A 64 1.41 -1.86 -11.90
CA PRO A 64 2.00 -1.11 -13.01
C PRO A 64 1.14 -1.07 -14.28
N ASP A 65 0.27 -2.06 -14.47
CA ASP A 65 -0.72 -2.11 -15.56
C ASP A 65 -2.01 -1.31 -15.24
N LYS A 66 -2.00 -0.55 -14.13
CA LYS A 66 -3.13 0.21 -13.59
C LYS A 66 -4.27 -0.66 -13.05
N THR A 67 -4.06 -1.96 -12.86
CA THR A 67 -5.01 -2.79 -12.10
C THR A 67 -5.09 -2.30 -10.67
N VAL A 68 -6.32 -2.11 -10.16
CA VAL A 68 -6.60 -1.64 -8.81
C VAL A 68 -7.31 -2.74 -8.02
N PHE A 69 -6.73 -3.11 -6.88
CA PHE A 69 -7.34 -3.99 -5.89
C PHE A 69 -7.80 -3.16 -4.69
N VAL A 70 -8.98 -3.46 -4.16
CA VAL A 70 -9.59 -2.69 -3.06
C VAL A 70 -9.85 -3.62 -1.87
N ASN A 71 -9.61 -3.11 -0.67
CA ASN A 71 -9.91 -3.74 0.62
C ASN A 71 -9.39 -5.18 0.71
N GLU A 72 -10.27 -6.17 0.93
CA GLU A 72 -9.87 -7.56 1.10
C GLU A 72 -9.10 -8.11 -0.10
N ALA A 73 -9.42 -7.64 -1.33
CA ALA A 73 -8.67 -8.02 -2.52
C ALA A 73 -7.25 -7.41 -2.52
N ALA A 74 -7.09 -6.17 -2.04
CA ALA A 74 -5.80 -5.54 -1.87
C ALA A 74 -4.95 -6.28 -0.83
N ARG A 75 -5.57 -6.62 0.32
CA ARG A 75 -4.94 -7.40 1.39
C ARG A 75 -4.50 -8.78 0.89
N ALA A 76 -5.37 -9.49 0.17
CA ALA A 76 -5.05 -10.79 -0.40
C ALA A 76 -3.89 -10.71 -1.39
N LYS A 77 -3.85 -9.67 -2.24
CA LYS A 77 -2.77 -9.46 -3.19
C LYS A 77 -1.44 -9.11 -2.52
N LEU A 78 -1.49 -8.30 -1.46
CA LEU A 78 -0.31 -8.00 -0.65
C LEU A 78 0.25 -9.25 0.04
N ALA A 79 -0.63 -10.10 0.57
CA ALA A 79 -0.26 -11.39 1.16
C ALA A 79 0.34 -12.36 0.12
N GLU A 80 -0.20 -12.39 -1.11
CA GLU A 80 0.36 -13.16 -2.21
C GLU A 80 1.80 -12.73 -2.54
N PHE A 81 2.07 -11.42 -2.59
CA PHE A 81 3.41 -10.90 -2.91
C PHE A 81 4.42 -11.09 -1.78
N TRP A 82 4.02 -10.90 -0.53
CA TRP A 82 4.93 -11.04 0.60
C TRP A 82 5.04 -12.46 1.15
N GLN A 83 4.09 -13.34 0.83
CA GLN A 83 4.07 -14.74 1.25
C GLN A 83 4.31 -14.89 2.76
N SER A 84 5.29 -15.69 3.18
CA SER A 84 5.65 -15.90 4.58
C SER A 84 6.13 -14.63 5.30
N ASN A 85 6.50 -13.58 4.58
CA ASN A 85 6.92 -12.31 5.16
C ASN A 85 5.76 -11.34 5.42
N TYR A 86 4.53 -11.67 5.00
CA TYR A 86 3.37 -10.79 5.12
C TYR A 86 3.17 -10.27 6.55
N SER A 87 3.06 -11.18 7.52
CA SER A 87 2.79 -10.82 8.91
C SER A 87 3.95 -10.02 9.52
N THR A 88 5.19 -10.44 9.28
CA THR A 88 6.38 -9.75 9.80
C THR A 88 6.53 -8.34 9.22
N ASN A 89 6.25 -8.17 7.92
CA ASN A 89 6.31 -6.86 7.27
C ASN A 89 5.20 -5.94 7.80
N LEU A 90 3.97 -6.43 7.87
CA LEU A 90 2.85 -5.63 8.40
C LEU A 90 3.01 -5.26 9.87
N GLN A 91 3.52 -6.15 10.73
CA GLN A 91 3.78 -5.80 12.13
C GLN A 91 4.70 -4.59 12.26
N ARG A 92 5.72 -4.48 11.40
CA ARG A 92 6.62 -3.33 11.39
C ARG A 92 5.93 -2.09 10.84
N LEU A 93 5.18 -2.25 9.75
CA LEU A 93 4.52 -1.13 9.08
C LEU A 93 3.33 -0.57 9.86
N ILE A 94 2.56 -1.41 10.57
CA ILE A 94 1.39 -0.98 11.34
C ILE A 94 1.75 0.12 12.35
N LEU A 95 2.94 0.06 12.95
CA LEU A 95 3.42 1.12 13.85
C LEU A 95 3.56 2.46 13.10
N MET A 96 4.17 2.46 11.92
CA MET A 96 4.28 3.66 11.07
C MET A 96 2.92 4.13 10.54
N ILE A 97 2.09 3.22 10.04
CA ILE A 97 0.75 3.53 9.54
C ILE A 97 -0.07 4.21 10.64
N ALA A 98 -0.06 3.67 11.86
CA ALA A 98 -0.80 4.21 12.98
C ALA A 98 -0.28 5.59 13.42
N GLU A 99 1.01 5.87 13.24
CA GLU A 99 1.60 7.19 13.52
C GLU A 99 1.20 8.21 12.46
N GLU A 100 1.27 7.87 11.18
CA GLU A 100 0.86 8.77 10.08
C GLU A 100 -0.63 9.10 10.14
N LEU A 101 -1.49 8.09 10.32
CA LEU A 101 -2.94 8.29 10.41
C LEU A 101 -3.34 9.09 11.66
N ALA A 102 -2.61 8.93 12.77
CA ALA A 102 -2.83 9.76 13.96
C ALA A 102 -2.47 11.25 13.76
N ASN A 103 -1.73 11.57 12.70
CA ASN A 103 -1.34 12.91 12.30
C ASN A 103 -2.09 13.38 11.04
N ASP A 104 -3.30 12.82 10.80
CA ASP A 104 -4.18 13.15 9.67
C ASP A 104 -3.49 13.02 8.29
N SER A 105 -2.52 12.11 8.18
CA SER A 105 -1.76 11.85 6.95
C SER A 105 -2.04 10.45 6.42
N LEU A 106 -2.23 10.33 5.10
CA LEU A 106 -2.41 9.03 4.45
C LEU A 106 -1.08 8.26 4.39
N PHE A 107 -1.13 6.99 4.77
CA PHE A 107 0.01 6.09 4.59
C PHE A 107 0.05 5.54 3.17
N VAL A 108 1.06 5.96 2.41
CA VAL A 108 1.31 5.54 1.02
C VAL A 108 2.66 4.84 0.95
N ASN A 109 2.71 3.61 0.43
CA ASN A 109 3.95 2.85 0.37
C ASN A 109 4.14 2.18 -1.00
N GLY A 110 5.20 2.61 -1.70
CA GLY A 110 5.71 1.97 -2.91
C GLY A 110 6.61 0.79 -2.54
N VAL A 111 6.42 -0.36 -3.20
CA VAL A 111 7.14 -1.59 -2.87
C VAL A 111 7.95 -2.08 -4.07
N LYS A 112 9.23 -2.36 -3.82
CA LYS A 112 10.10 -3.13 -4.71
C LYS A 112 10.31 -4.52 -4.13
N THR A 113 9.98 -5.54 -4.90
CA THR A 113 10.19 -6.94 -4.55
C THR A 113 11.63 -7.36 -4.84
N VAL A 114 12.08 -8.44 -4.20
CA VAL A 114 13.47 -8.92 -4.31
C VAL A 114 13.83 -9.36 -5.73
N ASP A 115 12.84 -9.73 -6.53
CA ASP A 115 12.99 -10.11 -7.94
C ASP A 115 13.02 -8.91 -8.89
N HIS A 116 12.90 -7.68 -8.37
CA HIS A 116 12.98 -6.45 -9.16
C HIS A 116 14.36 -6.35 -9.83
N LYS A 117 14.43 -6.77 -11.10
CA LYS A 117 15.60 -6.54 -11.94
C LYS A 117 15.56 -5.08 -12.38
N PRO A 118 16.51 -4.23 -11.96
CA PRO A 118 16.57 -2.88 -12.49
C PRO A 118 16.68 -2.95 -14.01
N PRO A 119 16.02 -2.06 -14.77
CA PRO A 119 16.11 -2.09 -16.23
C PRO A 119 17.58 -2.02 -16.64
N LYS A 120 17.98 -2.91 -17.56
CA LYS A 120 19.34 -2.91 -18.12
C LYS A 120 19.65 -1.48 -18.58
N ARG A 121 20.62 -0.83 -17.93
CA ARG A 121 21.16 0.46 -18.38
C ARG A 121 21.69 0.26 -19.80
N MET A 122 20.92 0.68 -20.81
CA MET A 122 21.44 0.87 -22.16
C MET A 122 22.29 2.13 -22.12
N TRP A 123 23.59 1.98 -21.84
CA TRP A 123 24.54 3.03 -22.17
C TRP A 123 24.60 3.09 -23.70
N GLY A 124 23.74 3.93 -24.28
CA GLY A 124 23.94 4.41 -25.63
C GLY A 124 25.31 5.10 -25.63
N LYS A 125 26.29 4.48 -26.28
CA LYS A 125 27.55 5.16 -26.59
C LYS A 125 27.18 6.36 -27.45
N ALA A 126 27.09 7.54 -26.84
CA ALA A 126 27.17 8.78 -27.58
C ALA A 126 28.55 8.78 -28.26
N ARG A 127 28.57 8.53 -29.57
CA ARG A 127 29.74 8.85 -30.38
C ARG A 127 29.74 10.37 -30.53
N LEU A 128 30.84 10.98 -30.08
CA LEU A 128 31.25 12.33 -30.48
C LEU A 128 31.44 12.38 -32.00
#